data_AF-A0A9E4F187-F1
#
_entry.id   AF-A0A9E4F187-F1
#
_cell.length_a   1.000
_cell.length_b   1.000
_cell.length_c   1.000
_cell.angle_alpha   90.00
_cell.angle_beta   90.00
_cell.angle_gamma   90.00
#
_symmetry.space_group_name_H-M   'P 1'
#
loop_
_entity.id
_entity.type
_entity.pdbx_description
1 polymer ?
#
loop_
_entity_poly.entity_id
_entity_poly.type
_entity_poly.pdbx_seq_one_letter_code
_entity_poly.pdbx_strand_id
1 'polypeptide(L)'
;MSGTADLEMKEHHLTTPATPEDLAKLELGDVVYFDGVVFTGRIGLYKKLFDEKAPPPVDIASLTNVTFHCSPAVGRNEAGDWEVAAV
;
A
#
# COMPACT_ATOMS: atom_id res chain seq x y z
N MET A 1 21.27 2.63 29.77
CA MET A 1 20.37 3.15 28.74
C MET A 1 21.21 3.97 27.77
N SER A 2 21.71 3.32 26.72
CA SER A 2 22.46 3.93 25.62
C SER A 2 21.41 4.26 24.56
N GLY A 3 21.04 5.51 24.37
CA GLY A 3 21.61 6.31 23.31
C GLY A 3 20.83 6.06 22.02
N THR A 4 19.74 6.80 21.81
CA THR A 4 19.23 7.05 20.45
C THR A 4 20.31 7.86 19.76
N ALA A 5 21.31 7.17 19.20
CA ALA A 5 22.08 7.75 18.12
C ALA A 5 21.07 8.16 17.05
N ASP A 6 21.20 9.37 16.52
CA ASP A 6 20.45 9.83 15.36
C ASP A 6 20.74 8.83 14.22
N LEU A 7 19.89 7.81 14.08
CA LEU A 7 19.97 6.84 13.01
C LEU A 7 19.72 7.63 11.73
N GLU A 8 20.69 7.66 10.84
CA GLU A 8 20.53 8.23 9.50
C GLU A 8 19.40 7.46 8.80
N MET A 9 18.25 8.11 8.64
CA MET A 9 17.08 7.52 7.98
C MET A 9 17.34 7.52 6.48
N LYS A 10 17.53 6.33 5.88
CA LYS A 10 17.75 6.23 4.43
C LYS A 10 16.42 6.41 3.71
N GLU A 11 16.43 7.17 2.62
CA GLU A 11 15.27 7.34 1.75
C GLU A 11 15.31 6.36 0.58
N HIS A 12 14.20 5.65 0.33
CA HIS A 12 14.03 4.72 -0.78
C HIS A 12 12.81 5.10 -1.60
N HIS A 13 12.95 5.10 -2.93
CA HIS A 13 11.85 5.22 -3.87
C HIS A 13 11.66 3.89 -4.59
N LEU A 14 10.54 3.22 -4.36
CA LEU A 14 10.23 1.90 -4.89
C LEU A 14 9.07 1.98 -5.87
N THR A 15 9.22 1.35 -7.04
CA THR A 15 8.12 1.19 -7.99
C THR A 15 7.38 -0.10 -7.70
N THR A 16 6.05 -0.07 -7.81
CA THR A 16 5.19 -1.25 -7.64
C THR A 16 5.03 -2.01 -8.96
N PRO A 17 4.97 -3.36 -8.93
CA PRO A 17 5.13 -4.24 -7.76
C PRO A 17 6.58 -4.25 -7.24
N ALA A 18 6.76 -4.18 -5.92
CA ALA A 18 8.09 -4.16 -5.30
C ALA A 18 8.77 -5.54 -5.39
N THR A 19 10.05 -5.57 -5.73
CA THR A 19 10.79 -6.83 -5.83
C THR A 19 11.30 -7.31 -4.46
N PRO A 20 11.59 -8.60 -4.28
CA PRO A 20 12.27 -9.08 -3.07
C PRO A 20 13.58 -8.34 -2.79
N GLU A 21 14.33 -7.99 -3.83
CA GLU A 21 15.57 -7.22 -3.74
C GLU A 21 15.34 -5.79 -3.24
N ASP A 22 14.23 -5.15 -3.66
CA ASP A 22 13.82 -3.84 -3.16
C ASP A 22 13.48 -3.84 -1.67
N LEU A 23 12.91 -4.94 -1.18
CA LEU A 23 12.53 -5.07 0.23
C LEU A 23 13.72 -5.50 1.10
N ALA A 24 14.65 -6.28 0.56
CA ALA A 24 15.81 -6.79 1.27
C ALA A 24 16.82 -5.70 1.71
N LYS A 25 16.80 -4.53 1.05
CA LYS A 25 17.66 -3.37 1.39
C LYS A 25 17.10 -2.47 2.49
N LEU A 26 15.87 -2.70 2.95
CA LEU A 26 15.20 -1.83 3.92
C LEU A 26 15.67 -2.11 5.35
N GLU A 27 15.92 -1.05 6.09
CA GLU A 27 16.29 -1.07 7.50
C GLU A 27 15.23 -0.37 8.37
N LEU A 28 15.19 -0.69 9.66
CA LEU A 28 14.27 -0.03 10.59
C LEU A 28 14.62 1.46 10.69
N GLY A 29 13.63 2.31 10.42
CA GLY A 29 13.80 3.76 10.42
C GLY A 29 13.93 4.37 9.03
N ASP A 30 14.03 3.56 7.98
CA ASP A 30 14.05 4.05 6.61
C ASP A 30 12.72 4.71 6.21
N VAL A 31 12.82 5.72 5.36
CA VAL A 31 11.68 6.38 4.71
C VAL A 31 11.49 5.77 3.34
N VAL A 32 10.27 5.31 3.04
CA VAL A 32 9.97 4.62 1.79
C VAL A 32 8.84 5.32 1.07
N TYR A 33 9.09 5.73 -0.17
CA TYR A 33 8.09 6.24 -1.11
C TYR A 33 7.77 5.15 -2.13
N PHE A 34 6.48 4.91 -2.36
CA PHE A 34 6.02 4.01 -3.42
C PHE A 34 5.49 4.80 -4.61
N ASP A 35 5.90 4.39 -5.81
CA ASP A 35 5.37 4.87 -7.09
C ASP A 35 4.63 3.72 -7.80
N GLY A 36 3.41 4.00 -8.26
CA GLY A 36 2.54 3.06 -8.97
C GLY A 36 1.29 2.65 -8.19
N VAL A 37 0.78 1.45 -8.49
CA VAL A 37 -0.53 0.99 -8.03
C VAL A 37 -0.43 0.43 -6.62
N VAL A 38 -1.30 0.94 -5.73
CA VAL A 38 -1.59 0.32 -4.43
C VAL A 38 -3.08 0.01 -4.37
N PHE A 39 -3.46 -0.97 -3.55
CA PHE A 39 -4.87 -1.21 -3.24
C PHE A 39 -5.14 -1.05 -1.76
N THR A 40 -6.37 -0.69 -1.40
CA THR A 40 -6.78 -0.49 -0.01
C THR A 40 -7.72 -1.59 0.45
N GLY A 41 -7.60 -2.02 1.69
CA GLY A 41 -8.47 -3.04 2.27
C GLY A 41 -8.40 -3.11 3.79
N ARG A 42 -9.58 -3.20 4.40
CA ARG A 42 -9.76 -3.54 5.83
C ARG A 42 -10.52 -4.86 5.97
N ILE A 43 -11.01 -5.15 7.17
CA ILE A 43 -11.67 -6.40 7.54
C ILE A 43 -12.75 -6.89 6.55
N GLY A 44 -13.54 -5.99 5.95
CA GLY A 44 -14.57 -6.36 4.98
C GLY A 44 -14.02 -6.97 3.69
N LEU A 45 -12.87 -6.49 3.19
CA LEU A 45 -12.22 -7.08 2.02
C LEU A 45 -11.66 -8.46 2.36
N TYR A 46 -10.91 -8.57 3.46
CA TYR A 46 -10.27 -9.82 3.85
C TYR A 46 -11.30 -10.93 4.14
N LYS A 47 -12.42 -10.59 4.79
CA LYS A 47 -13.52 -11.53 5.01
C LYS A 47 -14.09 -12.07 3.69
N LYS A 48 -14.35 -11.20 2.71
CA LYS A 48 -14.83 -11.62 1.38
C LYS A 48 -13.85 -12.57 0.69
N LEU A 49 -12.57 -12.21 0.67
CA LEU A 49 -11.54 -12.99 -0.03
C LEU A 49 -11.26 -14.33 0.66
N PHE A 50 -11.08 -14.33 1.98
CA PHE A 50 -10.56 -15.49 2.70
C PHE A 50 -11.65 -16.37 3.32
N ASP A 51 -12.70 -15.77 3.88
CA ASP A 51 -13.76 -16.54 4.57
C ASP A 51 -14.84 -16.94 3.57
N GLU A 52 -15.33 -15.98 2.78
CA GLU A 52 -16.43 -16.19 1.82
C GLU A 52 -15.93 -16.75 0.48
N LYS A 53 -14.60 -16.80 0.26
CA LYS A 53 -13.96 -17.24 -1.00
C LYS A 53 -14.48 -16.51 -2.24
N ALA A 54 -14.95 -15.27 -2.07
CA ALA A 54 -15.39 -14.44 -3.18
C ALA A 54 -14.17 -13.99 -4.00
N PRO A 55 -14.23 -14.07 -5.35
CA PRO A 55 -13.14 -13.58 -6.18
C PRO A 55 -13.01 -12.05 -6.03
N PRO A 56 -11.79 -11.51 -6.08
CA PRO A 56 -11.61 -10.06 -6.11
C PRO A 56 -12.24 -9.49 -7.40
N PRO A 57 -12.72 -8.24 -7.38
CA PRO A 57 -13.35 -7.61 -8.54
C PRO A 57 -12.35 -7.30 -9.67
N VAL A 58 -11.05 -7.41 -9.40
CA VAL A 58 -9.93 -7.24 -10.34
C VAL A 58 -8.85 -8.27 -10.03
N ASP A 59 -7.96 -8.55 -10.98
CA ASP A 59 -6.77 -9.37 -10.74
C ASP A 59 -5.71 -8.56 -9.98
N ILE A 60 -5.86 -8.51 -8.65
CA ILE A 60 -4.98 -7.75 -7.75
C ILE A 60 -3.52 -8.17 -7.92
N ALA A 61 -3.26 -9.48 -8.06
CA ALA A 61 -1.90 -10.02 -8.13
C ALA A 61 -1.16 -9.59 -9.40
N SER A 62 -1.87 -9.37 -10.51
CA SER A 62 -1.30 -8.79 -11.72
C SER A 62 -1.01 -7.29 -11.64
N LEU A 63 -1.69 -6.57 -10.74
CA LEU A 63 -1.62 -5.11 -10.64
C LEU A 63 -0.56 -4.64 -9.64
N THR A 64 -0.51 -5.25 -8.46
CA THR A 64 0.39 -4.84 -7.38
C THR A 64 0.54 -5.90 -6.29
N ASN A 65 1.61 -5.81 -5.52
CA ASN A 65 1.83 -6.55 -4.28
C ASN A 65 1.82 -5.64 -3.03
N VAL A 66 1.41 -4.38 -3.17
CA VAL A 66 1.38 -3.40 -2.08
C VAL A 66 -0.06 -3.10 -1.67
N THR A 67 -0.35 -3.37 -0.39
CA THR A 67 -1.62 -3.00 0.24
C THR A 67 -1.41 -1.81 1.17
N PHE A 68 -2.29 -0.82 1.08
CA PHE A 68 -2.40 0.24 2.09
C PHE A 68 -3.63 -0.03 2.97
N HIS A 69 -3.41 -0.39 4.23
CA HIS A 69 -4.49 -0.75 5.16
C HIS A 69 -5.24 0.50 5.63
N CYS A 70 -6.13 1.03 4.81
CA CYS A 70 -6.95 2.20 5.12
C CYS A 70 -8.38 2.07 4.55
N SER A 71 -9.23 3.05 4.84
CA SER A 71 -10.53 3.21 4.18
C SER A 71 -10.62 4.63 3.60
N PRO A 72 -10.27 4.79 2.32
CA PRO A 72 -10.27 6.11 1.70
C PRO A 72 -11.67 6.69 1.65
N ALA A 73 -11.76 8.01 1.79
CA ALA A 73 -12.95 8.76 1.42
C ALA A 73 -12.94 8.93 -0.10
N VAL A 74 -13.83 8.21 -0.79
CA VAL A 74 -13.93 8.23 -2.25
C VAL A 74 -15.26 8.87 -2.65
N GLY A 75 -15.20 9.85 -3.55
CA GLY A 75 -16.35 10.54 -4.12
C GLY A 75 -16.33 10.50 -5.65
N ARG A 76 -17.38 11.03 -6.27
CA ARG A 76 -17.38 11.37 -7.70
C ARG A 76 -17.27 12.87 -7.87
N ASN A 77 -16.45 13.30 -8.82
CA ASN A 77 -16.38 14.71 -9.22
C ASN A 77 -17.52 15.08 -10.18
N GLU A 78 -17.58 16.35 -10.59
CA GLU A 78 -18.60 16.85 -11.53
C GLU A 78 -18.55 16.17 -12.92
N ALA A 79 -17.38 15.68 -13.34
CA ALA A 79 -17.20 14.94 -14.59
C ALA A 79 -17.67 13.47 -14.49
N GLY A 80 -17.97 12.97 -13.29
CA GLY A 80 -18.40 11.60 -13.03
C GLY A 80 -17.26 10.62 -12.73
N ASP A 81 -16.02 11.10 -12.70
CA ASP A 81 -14.84 10.29 -12.35
C ASP A 81 -14.74 10.09 -10.83
N TRP A 82 -14.11 8.99 -10.43
CA TRP A 82 -13.83 8.70 -9.02
C TRP A 82 -12.61 9.48 -8.54
N GLU A 83 -12.72 10.11 -7.37
CA GLU A 83 -11.65 10.87 -6.74
C GLU A 83 -11.47 10.43 -5.28
N VAL A 84 -10.21 10.29 -4.85
CA VAL A 84 -9.84 10.00 -3.47
C VAL A 84 -9.61 11.33 -2.74
N ALA A 85 -10.52 11.71 -1.85
CA ALA A 85 -10.45 12.97 -1.13
C ALA A 85 -9.55 12.91 0.12
N ALA A 86 -9.46 11.73 0.75
CA ALA A 86 -8.63 11.48 1.92
C ALA A 86 -8.33 9.98 2.06
N VAL A 87 -7.22 9.66 2.73
CA VAL A 87 -6.78 8.28 3.06
C VAL A 87 -6.54 8.12 4.55
#